data_AF-A0A251UKP2-F1
#
_entry.id   AF-A0A251UKP2-F1
#
_cell.length_a   1.000
_cell.length_b   1.000
_cell.length_c   1.000
_cell.angle_alpha   90.00
_cell.angle_beta   90.00
_cell.angle_gamma   90.00
#
_symmetry.space_group_name_H-M   'P 1'
#
loop_
_entity.id
_entity.type
_entity.pdbx_description
1 polymer ?
#
loop_
_entity_poly.entity_id
_entity_poly.type
_entity_poly.pdbx_seq_one_letter_code
_entity_poly.pdbx_strand_id
1 'polypeptide(L)' 'MTRRERDPLVVGRVIGDVLDSFTKSINLTISYNDREVSNACTLKPSQVVIQPRVDIGGDDLRAFHTLVMVDPDAPSPSW' A
#
# COMPACT_ATOMS: atom_id res chain seq x y z
N MET A 1 -9.43 -26.18 9.88
CA MET A 1 -9.51 -24.83 10.48
C MET A 1 -8.60 -23.93 9.68
N THR A 2 -9.15 -23.14 8.75
CA THR A 2 -8.34 -22.20 7.96
C THR A 2 -7.82 -21.12 8.91
N ARG A 3 -6.50 -21.02 9.02
CA ARG A 3 -5.82 -19.87 9.63
C ARG A 3 -6.50 -18.63 9.05
N ARG A 4 -7.27 -17.88 9.86
CA ARG A 4 -7.71 -16.54 9.48
C ARG A 4 -6.42 -15.76 9.30
N GLU A 5 -5.93 -15.67 8.07
CA GLU A 5 -4.85 -14.79 7.70
C GLU A 5 -5.31 -13.39 8.12
N ARG A 6 -4.70 -12.86 9.18
CA ARG A 6 -5.02 -11.53 9.67
C ARG A 6 -4.61 -10.56 8.57
N ASP A 7 -5.50 -9.63 8.21
CA ASP A 7 -5.23 -8.67 7.14
C ASP A 7 -3.89 -7.95 7.43
N PRO A 8 -2.91 -8.00 6.53
CA PRO A 8 -1.60 -7.40 6.75
C PRO A 8 -1.69 -5.90 7.04
N LEU A 9 -2.70 -5.19 6.53
CA LEU A 9 -2.90 -3.76 6.83
C LEU A 9 -3.33 -3.51 8.28
N VAL A 10 -4.01 -4.49 8.90
CA VAL A 10 -4.36 -4.44 10.33
C VAL A 10 -3.16 -4.84 11.19
N VAL A 11 -2.45 -5.90 10.79
CA VAL A 11 -1.25 -6.36 11.51
C VAL A 11 -0.15 -5.30 11.54
N GLY A 12 0.04 -4.59 10.42
CA GLY A 12 0.98 -3.47 10.30
C GLY A 12 0.44 -2.13 10.80
N ARG A 13 -0.74 -2.10 11.44
CA ARG A 13 -1.41 -0.90 11.99
C ARG A 13 -1.72 0.23 10.99
N VAL A 14 -1.52 0.02 9.69
CA VAL A 14 -1.93 0.96 8.64
C VAL A 14 -3.42 1.27 8.75
N ILE A 15 -4.25 0.24 8.93
CA ILE A 15 -5.62 0.44 9.41
C ILE A 15 -5.57 0.71 10.90
N GLY A 16 -6.07 1.88 11.31
CA GLY A 16 -5.98 2.40 12.67
C GLY A 16 -5.11 3.64 12.75
N ASP A 17 -3.85 3.56 12.32
CA ASP A 17 -2.93 4.71 12.39
C ASP A 17 -3.08 5.65 11.17
N VAL A 18 -3.44 5.12 9.98
CA VAL A 18 -3.54 5.91 8.73
C VAL A 18 -4.93 5.89 8.10
N LEU A 19 -5.56 4.72 8.04
CA LEU A 19 -6.84 4.50 7.36
C LEU A 19 -7.90 3.93 8.32
N ASP A 20 -9.16 4.31 8.09
CA ASP A 20 -10.30 3.56 8.63
C ASP A 20 -10.43 2.20 7.95
N SER A 21 -11.16 1.27 8.59
CA SER A 21 -11.44 -0.04 7.99
C SER A 21 -12.26 0.12 6.70
N PHE A 22 -11.86 -0.58 5.64
CA PHE A 22 -12.52 -0.51 4.33
C PHE A 22 -12.56 -1.88 3.65
N THR A 23 -13.44 -2.04 2.66
CA THR A 23 -13.46 -3.20 1.77
C THR A 23 -12.66 -2.89 0.51
N LYS A 24 -11.63 -3.69 0.22
CA LYS A 24 -10.84 -3.58 -1.02
C LYS A 24 -11.75 -3.86 -2.23
N SER A 25 -11.89 -2.90 -3.13
CA SER A 25 -12.79 -3.00 -4.30
C SER A 25 -12.08 -2.91 -5.65
N ILE A 26 -10.85 -2.41 -5.68
CA ILE A 26 -10.07 -2.19 -6.91
C ILE A 26 -8.66 -2.71 -6.68
N ASN A 27 -8.10 -3.39 -7.69
CA ASN A 27 -6.71 -3.84 -7.67
C ASN A 27 -5.76 -2.66 -7.86
N LEU A 28 -4.71 -2.62 -7.05
CA LEU A 28 -3.64 -1.63 -7.11
C LEU A 28 -2.31 -2.37 -7.14
N THR A 29 -1.55 -2.20 -8.21
CA THR A 29 -0.20 -2.75 -8.35
C THR A 29 0.79 -1.61 -8.44
N ILE A 30 1.80 -1.62 -7.56
CA ILE A 30 2.86 -0.63 -7.51
C ILE A 30 4.19 -1.36 -7.72
N SER A 31 5.04 -0.86 -8.61
CA SER A 31 6.38 -1.41 -8.81
C SER A 31 7.46 -0.35 -8.89
N TYR A 32 8.61 -0.63 -8.29
CA TYR A 32 9.84 0.12 -8.48
C TYR A 32 10.77 -0.72 -9.37
N ASN A 33 11.00 -0.26 -10.60
CA ASN A 33 11.62 -1.06 -11.66
C ASN A 33 10.88 -2.42 -11.80
N ASP A 34 11.60 -3.54 -11.74
CA ASP A 34 11.04 -4.88 -11.87
C ASP A 34 10.58 -5.50 -10.53
N ARG A 35 10.48 -4.69 -9.47
CA ARG A 35 10.08 -5.15 -8.14
C ARG A 35 8.72 -4.60 -7.73
N GLU A 36 7.73 -5.49 -7.66
CA GLU A 36 6.41 -5.20 -7.12
C GLU A 36 6.46 -4.98 -5.60
N VAL A 37 5.69 -4.00 -5.14
CA VAL A 37 5.52 -3.69 -3.71
C VAL A 37 4.45 -4.61 -3.14
N SER A 38 4.83 -5.39 -2.12
CA SER A 38 3.89 -6.15 -1.30
C SER A 38 3.87 -5.62 0.14
N ASN A 39 2.77 -5.86 0.85
CA ASN A 39 2.63 -5.43 2.24
C ASN A 39 3.80 -5.96 3.08
N ALA A 40 4.39 -5.07 3.89
CA ALA A 40 5.57 -5.33 4.73
C ALA A 40 6.88 -5.68 3.99
N CYS A 41 6.96 -5.53 2.66
CA CYS A 41 8.22 -5.74 1.97
C CYS A 41 9.23 -4.62 2.28
N THR A 42 10.50 -4.97 2.47
CA THR A 42 11.56 -3.99 2.70
C THR A 42 12.15 -3.51 1.38
N LEU A 43 12.17 -2.20 1.18
CA LEU A 43 12.84 -1.52 0.07
C LEU A 43 13.95 -0.64 0.64
N LYS A 44 15.13 -0.67 0.02
CA LYS A 44 16.21 0.26 0.38
C LYS A 44 15.88 1.65 -0.14
N PRO A 45 16.31 2.73 0.53
CA PRO A 45 16.12 4.10 0.02
C PRO A 45 16.60 4.28 -1.44
N SER A 46 17.72 3.63 -1.80
CA SER A 46 18.25 3.67 -3.18
C SER A 46 17.35 2.99 -4.23
N GLN A 47 16.42 2.14 -3.82
CA GLN A 47 15.48 1.46 -4.74
C GLN A 47 14.24 2.32 -5.03
N VAL A 48 13.94 3.32 -4.19
CA VAL A 48 12.70 4.10 -4.22
C VAL A 48 12.93 5.57 -4.56
N VAL A 49 14.12 5.91 -5.06
CA VAL A 49 14.51 7.28 -5.43
C VAL A 49 13.64 7.82 -6.57
N ILE A 50 13.30 6.94 -7.53
CA ILE A 50 12.47 7.28 -8.69
C ILE A 50 11.04 6.89 -8.38
N GLN A 51 10.08 7.72 -8.80
CA GLN A 51 8.65 7.43 -8.67
C GLN A 51 8.30 6.03 -9.20
N PRO A 52 7.41 5.27 -8.52
CA PRO A 52 7.04 3.94 -8.97
C PRO A 52 6.13 4.00 -10.20
N ARG A 53 6.06 2.88 -10.91
CA ARG A 53 4.95 2.61 -11.82
C ARG A 53 3.74 2.20 -11.00
N VAL A 54 2.58 2.71 -11.37
CA VAL A 54 1.30 2.41 -10.71
C VAL A 54 0.31 1.98 -11.77
N ASP A 55 -0.20 0.77 -11.63
CA ASP A 55 -1.29 0.24 -12.44
C ASP A 55 -2.53 0.10 -11.54
N ILE A 56 -3.62 0.78 -11.89
CA ILE A 56 -4.89 0.78 -11.17
C ILE A 56 -5.91 0.01 -12.01
N GLY A 57 -6.59 -0.96 -11.40
CA GLY A 57 -7.66 -1.72 -12.05
C GLY A 57 -8.99 -0.95 -12.11
N GLY A 58 -10.08 -1.69 -12.31
CA GLY A 58 -11.43 -1.15 -12.39
C GLY A 58 -11.98 -1.20 -13.82
N ASP A 59 -13.29 -1.40 -13.91
CA ASP A 59 -13.97 -1.65 -15.20
C ASP A 59 -14.60 -0.39 -15.79
N ASP A 60 -14.73 0.68 -14.99
CA ASP A 60 -15.29 1.97 -15.42
C ASP A 60 -14.18 2.97 -15.75
N LEU A 61 -13.94 3.16 -17.04
CA LEU A 61 -12.96 4.13 -17.56
C LEU A 61 -13.33 5.60 -17.31
N ARG A 62 -14.55 5.88 -16.81
CA ARG A 62 -14.97 7.24 -16.41
C ARG A 62 -14.64 7.53 -14.96
N ALA A 63 -14.27 6.51 -14.18
CA ALA A 63 -13.88 6.70 -12.80
C ALA A 63 -12.46 7.28 -12.73
N PHE A 64 -12.34 8.40 -12.02
CA PHE A 64 -11.05 9.02 -11.73
C PHE A 64 -10.66 8.71 -10.29
N HIS A 65 -9.39 8.38 -10.08
CA HIS A 65 -8.86 7.97 -8.79
C HIS A 65 -7.76 8.94 -8.34
N THR A 66 -7.57 9.04 -7.03
CA THR A 66 -6.46 9.76 -6.41
C THR A 66 -5.57 8.78 -5.70
N LEU A 67 -4.26 8.86 -5.94
CA LEU A 67 -3.24 8.09 -5.23
C LEU A 67 -2.54 8.99 -4.21
N VAL A 68 -2.39 8.51 -2.98
CA VAL A 68 -1.67 9.20 -1.91
C VAL A 68 -0.56 8.28 -1.40
N MET A 69 0.66 8.81 -1.29
CA MET A 69 1.80 8.15 -0.66
C MET A 69 2.22 8.99 0.55
N VAL A 70 2.29 8.38 1.74
CA VAL A 70 2.59 9.04 3.01
C VAL A 70 3.52 8.17 3.85
N ASP A 71 4.36 8.83 4.65
CA ASP A 71 5.16 8.22 5.71
C ASP A 71 4.56 8.62 7.07
N PRO A 72 3.79 7.74 7.73
CA PRO A 72 3.19 8.05 9.03
C PRO A 72 4.22 8.04 10.18
N ASP A 73 5.44 7.55 9.91
CA ASP A 73 6.49 7.35 10.90
C ASP A 73 7.53 8.48 10.88
N ALA A 74 7.25 9.60 10.21
CA ALA A 74 8.16 10.75 10.19
C ALA A 74 8.00 11.62 11.46
N PRO A 75 9.09 12.08 12.10
CA PRO A 75 10.51 11.77 11.80
C PRO A 75 10.98 10.41 12.35
N SER A 76 10.22 9.83 13.28
CA SER A 76 10.38 8.46 13.78
C SER A 76 9.02 7.93 14.25
N PRO A 77 8.79 6.60 14.25
CA PRO A 77 7.57 6.03 14.79
C PRO A 77 7.40 6.40 16.28
N SER A 78 6.16 6.52 16.73
CA SER A 78 5.84 6.91 18.11
C SER A 78 5.60 5.73 19.07
N TRP A 79 5.86 4.49 18.64
CA TRP A 79 5.60 3.27 19.42
C TRP A 79 6.87 2.61 19.97
#